data_AF-A0A183GSM9-F1
#
_entry.id   AF-A0A183GSM9-F1
#
_cell.length_a   1.000
_cell.length_b   1.000
_cell.length_c   1.000
_cell.angle_alpha   90.00
_cell.angle_beta   90.00
_cell.angle_gamma   90.00
#
_symmetry.space_group_name_H-M   'P 1'
#
loop_
_entity.id
_entity.type
_entity.pdbx_description
1 polymer ?
#
loop_
_entity_poly.entity_id
_entity_poly.type
_entity_poly.pdbx_seq_one_letter_code
_entity_poly.pdbx_strand_id
1 'polypeptide(L)'
;MKSQMAFDSEKALEACVAQSTRRTAKGSVKEILTYLAERLGGIPFLNISVKSDLDLFEVLGNVEQERALGTFMSSWVSVDYKNVERNALYISQVSM
;
A
#
# COMPACT_ATOMS: atom_id res chain seq x y z
N MET A 1 15.42 -7.06 -22.24
CA MET A 1 14.89 -6.23 -21.14
C MET A 1 14.06 -5.03 -21.63
N LYS A 2 14.59 -4.10 -22.44
CA LYS A 2 13.83 -2.91 -22.89
C LYS A 2 12.50 -3.23 -23.60
N SER A 3 12.48 -4.28 -24.43
CA SER A 3 11.26 -4.71 -25.13
C SER A 3 10.19 -5.34 -24.22
N GLN A 4 10.58 -5.93 -23.08
CA GLN A 4 9.63 -6.53 -22.13
C GLN A 4 8.98 -5.44 -21.27
N MET A 5 9.78 -4.48 -20.81
CA MET A 5 9.30 -3.36 -19.99
C MET A 5 8.28 -2.47 -20.73
N ALA A 6 8.46 -2.28 -22.03
CA ALA A 6 7.51 -1.57 -22.88
C ALA A 6 6.16 -2.31 -22.99
N PHE A 7 6.21 -3.63 -23.17
CA PHE A 7 5.03 -4.49 -23.23
C PHE A 7 4.24 -4.53 -21.90
N ASP A 8 4.96 -4.59 -20.78
CA ASP A 8 4.32 -4.57 -19.46
C ASP A 8 3.65 -3.21 -19.17
N SER A 9 4.24 -2.11 -19.67
CA SER A 9 3.69 -0.76 -19.53
C SER A 9 2.40 -0.57 -20.34
N GLU A 10 2.36 -1.11 -21.55
CA GLU A 10 1.16 -1.09 -22.41
C GLU A 10 0.00 -1.85 -21.76
N LYS A 11 0.25 -3.05 -21.25
CA LYS A 11 -0.76 -3.84 -20.53
C LYS A 11 -1.27 -3.16 -19.27
N ALA A 12 -0.38 -2.54 -18.49
CA ALA A 12 -0.77 -1.79 -17.29
C ALA A 12 -1.71 -0.62 -17.65
N LEU A 13 -1.42 0.09 -18.74
CA LEU A 13 -2.26 1.17 -19.24
C LEU A 13 -3.63 0.65 -19.69
N GLU A 14 -3.66 -0.42 -20.49
CA GLU A 14 -4.92 -1.04 -20.94
C GLU A 14 -5.81 -1.46 -19.77
N ALA A 15 -5.24 -2.12 -18.76
CA ALA A 15 -5.97 -2.52 -17.56
C ALA A 15 -6.57 -1.32 -16.81
N CYS A 16 -5.81 -0.23 -16.69
CA CYS A 16 -6.27 1.00 -16.05
C CYS A 16 -7.46 1.64 -16.79
N VAL A 17 -7.38 1.73 -18.13
CA VAL A 17 -8.44 2.32 -18.98
C VAL A 17 -9.68 1.42 -19.03
N ALA A 18 -9.50 0.10 -19.09
CA ALA A 18 -10.62 -0.84 -19.06
C ALA A 18 -11.40 -0.79 -17.74
N GLN A 19 -10.72 -0.53 -16.62
CA GLN A 19 -11.36 -0.39 -15.32
C GLN A 19 -12.07 0.97 -15.16
N SER A 20 -11.50 2.07 -15.64
CA SER A 20 -12.12 3.39 -15.57
C SER A 20 -13.42 3.50 -16.36
N THR A 21 -13.56 2.68 -17.42
CA THR A 21 -14.75 2.61 -18.26
C THR A 21 -15.83 1.64 -17.73
N ARG A 22 -15.47 0.70 -16.84
CA ARG A 22 -16.41 -0.22 -16.18
C ARG A 22 -17.09 0.47 -14.99
N ARG A 23 -18.28 1.04 -15.23
CA ARG A 23 -19.21 1.65 -14.24
C ARG A 23 -19.79 0.68 -13.19
N THR A 24 -18.99 -0.15 -12.53
CA THR A 24 -19.46 -1.06 -11.46
C THR A 24 -18.83 -0.70 -10.12
N ALA A 25 -19.08 0.53 -9.66
CA ALA A 25 -18.57 1.07 -8.39
C ALA A 25 -18.90 0.19 -7.16
N LYS A 26 -19.94 -0.65 -7.21
CA LYS A 26 -20.33 -1.50 -6.08
C LYS A 26 -19.38 -2.68 -5.83
N GLY A 27 -18.78 -3.26 -6.87
CA GLY A 27 -17.89 -4.41 -6.73
C GLY A 27 -16.54 -4.01 -6.14
N SER A 28 -15.96 -2.95 -6.67
CA SER A 28 -14.66 -2.40 -6.24
C SER A 28 -14.69 -1.85 -4.81
N VAL A 29 -15.79 -1.22 -4.38
CA VAL A 29 -15.92 -0.75 -2.99
C VAL A 29 -15.95 -1.91 -2.00
N LYS A 30 -16.67 -3.00 -2.30
CA LYS A 30 -16.70 -4.18 -1.43
C LYS A 30 -15.32 -4.82 -1.30
N GLU A 31 -14.60 -4.95 -2.40
CA GLU A 31 -13.23 -5.50 -2.42
C GLU A 31 -12.27 -4.68 -1.54
N ILE A 32 -12.31 -3.35 -1.66
CA ILE A 32 -11.50 -2.46 -0.82
C ILE A 32 -11.87 -2.61 0.65
N LEU A 33 -13.17 -2.63 0.99
CA LEU A 33 -13.60 -2.71 2.39
C LEU A 33 -13.24 -4.05 3.03
N THR A 34 -13.39 -5.16 2.30
CA THR A 34 -12.93 -6.48 2.75
C THR A 34 -11.43 -6.48 2.97
N TYR A 35 -10.66 -5.96 2.01
CA TYR A 35 -9.20 -5.87 2.10
C TYR A 35 -8.76 -5.07 3.34
N LEU A 36 -9.35 -3.89 3.56
CA LEU A 36 -9.01 -3.06 4.72
C LEU A 36 -9.40 -3.74 6.04
N ALA A 37 -10.55 -4.41 6.10
CA ALA A 37 -11.00 -5.08 7.31
C ALA A 37 -10.06 -6.24 7.70
N GLU A 38 -9.61 -7.03 6.73
CA GLU A 38 -8.71 -8.15 6.94
C GLU A 38 -7.30 -7.68 7.33
N ARG A 39 -6.78 -6.62 6.69
CA ARG A 39 -5.39 -6.19 6.87
C ARG A 39 -5.18 -5.25 8.06
N LEU A 40 -6.16 -4.41 8.40
CA LEU A 40 -6.05 -3.45 9.52
C LEU A 40 -6.44 -4.04 10.88
N GLY A 41 -6.91 -5.30 10.90
CA GLY A 41 -7.34 -5.96 12.13
C GLY A 41 -8.65 -5.41 12.72
N GLY A 42 -9.42 -4.68 11.91
CA GLY A 42 -10.72 -4.10 12.26
C GLY A 42 -10.90 -2.68 11.73
N ILE A 43 -12.16 -2.24 11.63
CA ILE A 43 -12.54 -0.88 11.19
C ILE A 43 -13.72 -0.43 12.06
N PRO A 44 -13.48 0.32 13.15
CA PRO A 44 -14.52 0.68 14.12
C PRO A 44 -15.71 1.41 13.50
N PHE A 45 -15.48 2.31 12.54
CA PHE A 45 -16.54 3.08 11.89
C PHE A 45 -17.41 2.25 10.93
N LEU A 46 -16.99 1.02 10.60
CA LEU A 46 -17.78 0.02 9.88
C LEU A 46 -18.36 -1.05 10.81
N ASN A 47 -18.34 -0.81 12.13
CA ASN A 47 -18.79 -1.75 13.16
C ASN A 47 -17.99 -3.09 13.14
N ILE A 48 -16.74 -3.06 12.68
CA ILE A 48 -15.82 -4.19 12.74
C ILE A 48 -14.89 -3.96 13.92
N SER A 49 -15.00 -4.80 14.95
CA SER A 49 -14.19 -4.69 16.18
C SER A 49 -12.70 -4.81 15.88
N VAL A 50 -11.90 -3.98 16.54
CA VAL A 50 -10.44 -4.12 16.53
C VAL A 50 -10.06 -5.32 17.41
N LYS A 51 -9.11 -6.14 16.93
CA LYS A 51 -8.55 -7.23 17.74
C LYS A 51 -7.93 -6.69 19.02
N SER A 52 -8.15 -7.37 20.15
CA SER A 52 -7.68 -6.92 21.47
C SER A 52 -6.16 -6.95 21.64
N ASP A 53 -5.47 -7.72 20.81
CA ASP A 53 -4.03 -7.97 20.81
C ASP A 53 -3.34 -7.41 19.56
N LEU A 54 -3.90 -6.35 18.95
CA LEU A 54 -3.37 -5.75 17.74
C LEU A 54 -1.94 -5.20 17.95
N ASP A 55 -0.95 -5.78 17.27
CA ASP A 55 0.35 -5.12 17.09
C ASP A 55 0.21 -4.04 16.01
N LEU A 56 0.21 -2.78 16.46
CA LEU A 56 0.08 -1.64 15.58
C LEU A 56 1.20 -1.62 14.54
N PHE A 57 2.47 -1.81 14.93
CA PHE A 57 3.59 -1.68 13.99
C PHE A 57 3.62 -2.82 12.97
N GLU A 58 3.21 -4.03 13.35
CA GLU A 58 3.05 -5.14 12.41
C GLU A 58 2.00 -4.82 11.34
N VAL A 59 0.83 -4.32 11.75
CA VAL A 59 -0.25 -3.96 10.83
C VAL A 59 0.17 -2.82 9.90
N LEU A 60 0.79 -1.77 10.44
CA LEU A 60 1.24 -0.64 9.64
C LEU A 60 2.36 -1.05 8.66
N GLY A 61 3.32 -1.85 9.13
CA GLY A 61 4.41 -2.37 8.29
C GLY A 61 3.91 -3.25 7.16
N ASN A 62 2.91 -4.11 7.41
CA ASN A 62 2.28 -4.93 6.39
C ASN A 62 1.60 -4.07 5.31
N VAL A 63 0.85 -3.04 5.73
CA VAL A 63 0.20 -2.11 4.79
C VAL A 63 1.23 -1.36 3.95
N GLU A 64 2.30 -0.88 4.58
CA GLU A 64 3.36 -0.16 3.90
C GLU A 64 4.11 -1.05 2.90
N GLN A 65 4.45 -2.28 3.27
CA GLN A 65 5.15 -3.24 2.40
C GLN A 65 4.30 -3.67 1.20
N GLU A 66 3.01 -3.97 1.42
CA GLU A 66 2.15 -4.52 0.37
C GLU A 66 1.55 -3.45 -0.56
N ARG A 67 1.39 -2.23 -0.06
CA ARG A 67 0.66 -1.16 -0.78
C ARG A 67 1.45 0.12 -0.96
N ALA A 68 2.69 0.19 -0.47
CA ALA A 68 3.51 1.40 -0.47
C ALA A 68 2.78 2.60 0.18
N LEU A 69 1.98 2.32 1.21
CA LEU A 69 1.13 3.31 1.88
C LEU A 69 1.64 3.59 3.30
N GLY A 70 2.32 4.73 3.46
CA GLY A 70 2.67 5.26 4.77
C GLY A 70 1.42 5.73 5.52
N THR A 71 1.33 5.43 6.81
CA THR A 71 0.15 5.72 7.66
C THR A 71 0.52 6.63 8.83
N PHE A 72 1.13 6.08 9.88
CA PHE A 72 1.74 6.86 10.98
C PHE A 72 3.17 7.27 10.66
N MET A 73 3.88 6.42 9.93
CA MET A 73 5.23 6.66 9.45
C MET A 73 5.32 6.29 7.98
N SER A 74 6.28 6.90 7.30
CA SER A 74 6.77 6.43 6.02
C SER A 74 8.23 6.05 6.19
N SER A 75 8.58 4.95 5.56
CA SER A 75 9.90 4.39 5.53
C SER A 75 10.37 4.21 4.10
N TRP A 76 11.67 4.42 3.89
CA TRP A 76 12.29 4.17 2.61
C TRP A 76 13.74 3.78 2.80
N VAL A 77 14.26 3.01 1.84
CA VAL A 77 15.67 2.66 1.79
C VAL A 77 16.36 3.62 0.82
N SER A 78 17.37 4.33 1.30
CA SER A 78 18.20 5.21 0.49
C SER A 78 19.65 5.17 0.96
N VAL A 79 20.52 5.91 0.28
CA VAL A 79 21.94 6.04 0.62
C VAL A 79 22.07 6.59 2.05
N ASP A 80 22.96 5.99 2.84
CA ASP A 80 23.28 6.47 4.18
C ASP A 80 23.99 7.83 4.10
N TYR A 81 23.42 8.84 4.75
CA TYR A 81 23.93 10.22 4.73
C TYR A 81 25.29 10.37 5.43
N LYS A 82 25.68 9.42 6.28
CA LYS A 82 27.00 9.39 6.94
C LYS A 82 28.01 8.53 6.19
N ASN A 83 27.55 7.53 5.42
CA ASN A 83 28.41 6.65 4.64
C ASN A 83 27.77 6.28 3.30
N VAL A 84 28.18 6.98 2.23
CA VAL A 84 27.59 6.86 0.90
C VAL A 84 27.76 5.50 0.23
N GLU A 85 28.62 4.62 0.75
CA GLU A 85 28.81 3.26 0.22
C GLU A 85 27.74 2.27 0.70
N ARG A 86 26.82 2.72 1.57
CA ARG A 86 25.80 1.88 2.19
C ARG A 86 24.41 2.48 1.99
N ASN A 87 23.41 1.62 2.12
CA ASN A 87 22.01 2.05 2.24
C ASN A 87 21.58 1.98 3.71
N ALA A 88 20.67 2.86 4.10
CA ALA A 88 20.02 2.88 5.40
C ALA A 88 18.50 2.89 5.23
N LEU A 89 17.80 2.32 6.21
CA LEU A 89 16.36 2.49 6.37
C LEU A 89 16.11 3.80 7.10
N TYR A 90 15.34 4.69 6.48
CA TYR A 90 14.86 5.91 7.09
C TYR A 90 13.40 5.73 7.51
N ILE A 91 13.05 6.26 8.67
CA ILE A 91 11.68 6.34 9.16
C ILE A 91 11.40 7.81 9.41
N SER A 92 10.29 8.32 8.86
CA SER A 92 9.88 9.70 8.98
C SER A 92 8.38 9.80 9.22
N GLN A 93 7.94 10.97 9.70
CA GLN A 93 6.55 11.37 9.61
C GLN A 93 6.07 11.29 8.15
N VAL A 94 4.82 10.86 7.97
CA VAL A 94 4.16 10.90 6.66
C VAL A 94 4.00 12.35 6.18
N SER A 95 4.18 12.60 4.89
CA SER A 95 3.77 13.88 4.30
C SER A 95 2.26 13.83 4.04
N MET A 96 1.51 14.73 4.67
CA MET A 96 0.12 14.99 4.28
C MET A 96 0.05 15.68 2.92
#